data_AF-A0A2C6BYH0-F1
#
_entry.id   AF-A0A2C6BYH0-F1
#
_cell.length_a   1.000
_cell.length_b   1.000
_cell.length_c   1.000
_cell.angle_alpha   90.00
_cell.angle_beta   90.00
_cell.angle_gamma   90.00
#
_symmetry.space_group_name_H-M   'P 1'
#
loop_
_entity.id
_entity.type
_entity.pdbx_description
1 polymer ?
#
loop_
_entity_poly.entity_id
_entity_poly.type
_entity_poly.pdbx_seq_one_letter_code
_entity_poly.pdbx_strand_id
1 'polypeptide(L)' 'MSQRVLTWSGSNYSELARVAAEKERAHDWVEAITQWEQAAYMAKFPENRAWATARAEACRHRCAQTRRGLT' A
#
# COMPACT_ATOMS: atom_id res chain seq x y z
N MET A 1 9.15 -30.30 8.92
CA MET A 1 9.63 -29.44 7.83
C MET A 1 8.42 -28.72 7.25
N SER A 2 8.28 -27.42 7.52
CA SER A 2 7.10 -26.62 7.13
C SER A 2 7.19 -26.26 5.65
N GLN A 3 6.29 -26.79 4.83
CA GLN A 3 6.22 -26.50 3.41
C GLN A 3 5.71 -25.06 3.22
N ARG A 4 6.61 -24.13 2.89
CA ARG A 4 6.25 -22.83 2.34
C ARG A 4 5.78 -23.06 0.91
N VAL A 5 4.47 -23.21 0.75
CA VAL A 5 3.82 -23.21 -0.56
C VAL A 5 4.02 -21.81 -1.15
N LEU A 6 4.94 -21.72 -2.10
CA LEU A 6 5.12 -20.56 -2.97
C LEU A 6 3.98 -20.56 -3.99
N THR A 7 2.78 -20.15 -3.57
CA THR A 7 1.76 -19.74 -4.54
C THR A 7 2.17 -18.39 -5.07
N TRP A 8 2.88 -18.39 -6.19
CA TRP A 8 3.08 -17.22 -7.03
C TRP A 8 1.74 -16.90 -7.72
N SER A 9 0.79 -16.38 -6.94
CA SER A 9 -0.48 -15.86 -7.43
C SER A 9 -0.29 -14.36 -7.60
N GLY A 10 -0.46 -13.85 -8.82
CA GLY A 10 -0.35 -12.41 -9.12
C GLY A 10 -0.96 -11.58 -8.00
N SER A 11 -0.16 -10.67 -7.43
CA SER A 11 -0.42 -10.07 -6.13
C SER A 11 -1.85 -9.58 -6.01
N ASN A 12 -2.61 -10.27 -5.16
CA ASN A 12 -3.99 -9.91 -4.89
C ASN A 12 -4.01 -8.67 -3.98
N TYR A 13 -5.16 -7.98 -3.96
CA TYR A 13 -5.37 -6.79 -3.12
C TYR A 13 -4.78 -6.92 -1.70
N SER A 14 -4.99 -8.06 -1.03
CA SER A 14 -4.53 -8.28 0.34
C SER A 14 -3.01 -8.28 0.50
N GLU A 15 -2.27 -8.80 -0.47
CA GLU A 15 -0.80 -8.78 -0.42
C GLU A 15 -0.27 -7.36 -0.60
N LEU A 16 -0.75 -6.65 -1.61
CA LEU A 16 -0.38 -5.26 -1.87
C LEU A 16 -0.74 -4.36 -0.68
N ALA A 17 -1.92 -4.57 -0.10
CA ALA A 17 -2.35 -3.85 1.10
C ALA A 17 -1.45 -4.12 2.32
N ARG A 18 -1.00 -5.37 2.51
CA ARG A 18 -0.06 -5.72 3.59
C ARG A 18 1.28 -5.02 3.38
N VAL A 19 1.84 -5.09 2.17
CA VAL A 19 3.12 -4.45 1.84
C VAL A 19 3.02 -2.93 1.99
N ALA A 20 1.94 -2.32 1.49
CA ALA A 20 1.70 -0.88 1.65
C ALA A 20 1.69 -0.45 3.11
N ALA A 21 0.99 -1.20 3.98
CA ALA A 21 0.98 -0.94 5.42
C ALA A 21 2.36 -1.11 6.08
N GLU A 22 3.19 -2.05 5.62
CA GLU A 22 4.59 -2.19 6.07
C GLU A 22 5.43 -0.98 5.69
N LYS A 23 5.26 -0.46 4.47
CA LYS A 23 5.93 0.76 4.00
C LYS A 23 5.51 2.00 4.78
N GLU A 24 4.23 2.13 5.11
CA GLU A 24 3.74 3.22 5.97
C GLU A 24 4.41 3.20 7.35
N ARG A 25 4.54 2.02 7.98
CA ARG A 25 5.21 1.88 9.29
C ARG A 25 6.70 2.22 9.20
N ALA A 26 7.32 1.95 8.06
CA ALA A 26 8.70 2.34 7.78
C ALA A 26 8.84 3.83 7.41
N HIS A 27 7.75 4.59 7.35
CA HIS A 27 7.69 5.96 6.83
C HIS A 27 8.20 6.10 5.38
N ASP A 28 8.24 5.00 4.63
CA ASP A 28 8.54 4.99 3.20
C ASP A 28 7.27 5.36 2.44
N TRP A 29 6.94 6.65 2.50
CA TRP A 29 5.67 7.17 2.00
C TRP A 29 5.53 7.00 0.49
N VAL A 30 6.63 7.06 -0.26
CA VAL A 30 6.59 6.96 -1.73
C VAL A 30 6.19 5.55 -2.13
N GLU A 31 6.88 4.53 -1.60
CA GLU A 31 6.50 3.14 -1.86
C GLU A 31 5.11 2.82 -1.31
N ALA A 32 4.75 3.32 -0.12
CA ALA A 32 3.41 3.12 0.43
C ALA A 32 2.30 3.61 -0.52
N ILE A 33 2.47 4.78 -1.15
CA ILE A 33 1.53 5.33 -2.13
C ILE A 33 1.39 4.37 -3.32
N THR A 34 2.51 3.96 -3.92
CA THR A 34 2.52 3.09 -5.09
C THR A 34 1.83 1.75 -4.81
N GLN A 35 2.12 1.15 -3.65
CA GLN A 35 1.52 -0.13 -3.27
C GLN A 35 0.01 0.02 -2.99
N TRP A 36 -0.44 1.14 -2.41
CA TRP A 36 -1.87 1.42 -2.24
C TRP A 36 -2.61 1.64 -3.55
N GLU A 37 -2.02 2.36 -4.50
CA GLU A 37 -2.60 2.55 -5.83
C GLU A 37 -2.72 1.22 -6.59
N GLN A 38 -1.69 0.37 -6.52
CA GLN A 38 -1.73 -0.97 -7.09
C GLN A 38 -2.80 -1.83 -6.39
N ALA A 39 -2.92 -1.75 -5.06
CA ALA A 39 -3.98 -2.44 -4.33
C ALA A 39 -5.37 -1.99 -4.80
N ALA A 40 -5.60 -0.68 -4.93
CA ALA A 40 -6.86 -0.12 -5.41
C ALA A 40 -7.20 -0.60 -6.83
N TYR A 41 -6.20 -0.65 -7.72
CA TYR A 41 -6.35 -1.16 -9.08
C TYR A 41 -6.73 -2.64 -9.11
N MET A 42 -6.11 -3.47 -8.25
CA MET A 42 -6.35 -4.91 -8.16
C MET A 42 -7.59 -5.28 -7.32
N ALA A 43 -8.23 -4.29 -6.67
CA ALA A 43 -9.39 -4.52 -5.82
C ALA A 43 -10.62 -4.91 -6.66
N LYS A 44 -11.13 -6.13 -6.39
CA LYS A 44 -12.37 -6.64 -6.97
C LYS A 44 -13.61 -6.00 -6.37
N PHE A 45 -13.55 -5.63 -5.08
CA PHE A 45 -14.66 -5.05 -4.34
C PHE A 45 -14.52 -3.51 -4.29
N PRO A 46 -15.60 -2.75 -4.53
CA PRO A 46 -15.59 -1.29 -4.48
C PRO A 46 -15.09 -0.72 -3.15
N GLU A 47 -15.42 -1.36 -2.03
CA GLU A 47 -15.05 -0.95 -0.69
C GLU A 47 -13.52 -1.01 -0.49
N ASN A 48 -12.91 -2.11 -0.96
CA ASN A 48 -11.47 -2.29 -0.93
C ASN A 48 -10.75 -1.27 -1.81
N ARG A 49 -11.32 -0.99 -2.99
CA ARG A 49 -10.79 0.05 -3.89
C ARG A 49 -10.84 1.42 -3.21
N ALA A 50 -11.99 1.80 -2.68
CA ALA A 50 -12.19 3.10 -2.02
C ALA A 50 -11.25 3.26 -0.83
N TRP A 51 -11.11 2.22 -0.01
CA TRP A 51 -10.20 2.24 1.12
C TRP A 51 -8.74 2.41 0.70
N ALA A 52 -8.26 1.62 -0.27
CA ALA A 52 -6.88 1.73 -0.76
C ALA A 52 -6.59 3.10 -1.40
N THR A 53 -7.52 3.65 -2.18
CA THR A 53 -7.40 5.02 -2.73
C THR A 53 -7.27 6.06 -1.62
N ALA A 54 -8.12 5.99 -0.59
CA ALA A 54 -8.06 6.91 0.55
C ALA A 54 -6.73 6.78 1.32
N ARG A 55 -6.18 5.57 1.45
CA ARG A 55 -4.85 5.35 2.04
C ARG A 55 -3.72 5.96 1.21
N ALA A 56 -3.76 5.81 -0.12
CA ALA A 56 -2.78 6.43 -1.01
C ALA A 56 -2.78 7.96 -0.83
N GLU A 57 -3.95 8.59 -0.79
CA GLU A 57 -4.10 10.03 -0.56
C GLU A 57 -3.54 10.46 0.81
N ALA A 58 -3.86 9.71 1.87
CA ALA A 58 -3.31 9.97 3.20
C ALA A 58 -1.77 9.89 3.21
N CYS A 59 -1.19 8.93 2.50
CA CYS A 59 0.26 8.80 2.37
C CYS A 59 0.87 9.98 1.58
N ARG A 60 0.21 10.47 0.53
CA ARG A 60 0.64 11.69 -0.20
C ARG A 60 0.68 12.91 0.72
N HIS A 61 -0.33 13.08 1.57
CA HIS A 61 -0.35 14.17 2.56
C HIS A 61 0.80 14.06 3.56
N ARG A 62 1.07 12.85 4.09
CA ARG A 62 2.21 12.62 5.00
C ARG A 62 3.56 12.89 4.32
N CYS A 63 3.74 12.39 3.09
CA CYS A 63 4.94 12.64 2.29
C CYS A 63 5.19 14.15 2.10
N ALA A 64 4.14 14.91 1.75
CA ALA A 64 4.22 16.35 1.58
C ALA A 64 4.56 17.08 2.89
N GLN A 65 3.98 16.66 4.03
CA GLN A 65 4.30 17.22 5.34
C GLN A 65 5.75 16.96 5.75
N THR A 66 6.25 15.74 5.57
CA THR A 66 7.65 15.40 5.87
C THR A 66 8.61 16.25 5.05
N ARG A 67 8.32 16.51 3.77
CA ARG A 67 9.15 17.38 2.92
C ARG A 67 9.18 18.84 3.38
N ARG A 68 8.06 19.35 3.91
CA ARG A 68 7.96 20.73 4.43
C ARG A 68 8.60 20.91 5.80
N GLY A 69 8.74 19.85 6.59
CA GLY A 69 9.44 19.88 7.88
C GLY A 69 10.96 19.76 7.79
N LEU A 70 11.50 19.53 6.59
CA LEU A 70 12.94 19.36 6.33
C LEU A 70 13.59 20.61 5.69
N THR A 71 12.82 21.67 5.44
CA THR A 71 13.28 22.99 4.99
C THR A 71 13.25 23.98 6.14
#